data_AF-A0A1J4JR24-F1
#
_entry.id   AF-A0A1J4JR24-F1
#
_cell.length_a   1.000
_cell.length_b   1.000
_cell.length_c   1.000
_cell.angle_alpha   90.00
_cell.angle_beta   90.00
_cell.angle_gamma   90.00
#
_symmetry.space_group_name_H-M   'P 1'
#
loop_
_entity.id
_entity.type
_entity.pdbx_description
1 polymer ?
#
loop_
_entity_poly.entity_id
_entity_poly.type
_entity_poly.pdbx_seq_one_letter_code
_entity_poly.pdbx_strand_id
1 'polypeptide(L)'
;MDFPGLPERYCITSKLGTGSFATVWNAIDLETNSTVAVKVIPHDPGNRTVCEERIANELHINQVVHHKHIANLLDHYEDDKNSYLINELCCKGTLGDLVLELGMIPENELRKYFIKILKVLKYLHEEVHIIHRDIKIDNIMFDAKNTLKLIDFGLSIEHYPGDPGLTKCCGSPSMYFSLFFYHFFFPSGYLLDSNHFF
;
A
#
# COMPACT_ATOMS: atom_id res chain seq x y z
N MET A 1 17.13 16.56 -11.83
CA MET A 1 16.81 16.20 -10.44
C MET A 1 17.76 15.08 -10.11
N ASP A 2 18.61 15.27 -9.12
CA ASP A 2 19.61 14.28 -8.76
C ASP A 2 19.08 13.47 -7.57
N PHE A 3 19.18 12.14 -7.68
CA PHE A 3 18.86 11.19 -6.62
C PHE A 3 20.16 10.52 -6.19
N PRO A 4 21.03 11.20 -5.41
CA PRO A 4 22.41 10.78 -5.20
C PRO A 4 22.52 9.44 -4.45
N GLY A 5 21.53 9.07 -3.62
CA GLY A 5 21.44 7.75 -3.00
C GLY A 5 20.93 6.63 -3.89
N LEU A 6 20.44 6.94 -5.10
CA LEU A 6 19.95 5.93 -6.03
C LEU A 6 21.06 5.53 -7.00
N PRO A 7 21.44 4.24 -7.12
CA PRO A 7 22.48 3.82 -8.04
C PRO A 7 22.14 4.16 -9.50
N GLU A 8 23.17 4.38 -10.32
CA GLU A 8 23.02 4.61 -11.77
C GLU A 8 22.31 3.46 -12.50
N ARG A 9 22.22 2.28 -11.86
CA ARG A 9 21.36 1.16 -12.27
C ARG A 9 19.91 1.56 -12.53
N TYR A 10 19.36 2.52 -11.80
CA TYR A 10 17.95 2.91 -11.93
C TYR A 10 17.82 4.24 -12.68
N CYS A 11 17.37 4.18 -13.93
CA CYS A 11 17.11 5.35 -14.75
C CYS A 11 15.69 5.88 -14.50
N ILE A 12 15.58 6.98 -13.75
CA ILE A 12 14.29 7.65 -13.49
C ILE A 12 13.77 8.26 -14.80
N THR A 13 12.49 8.03 -15.11
CA THR A 13 11.88 8.44 -16.38
C THR A 13 10.77 9.47 -16.21
N SER A 14 9.82 9.23 -15.30
CA SER A 14 8.68 10.13 -15.09
C SER A 14 8.17 10.07 -13.65
N LYS A 15 7.47 11.11 -13.23
CA LYS A 15 6.80 11.14 -11.93
C LYS A 15 5.44 10.44 -12.04
N LEU A 16 5.17 9.49 -11.15
CA LEU A 16 3.89 8.78 -11.09
C LEU A 16 2.90 9.50 -10.16
N GLY A 17 3.37 10.00 -9.01
CA GLY A 17 2.51 10.71 -8.06
C GLY A 17 3.26 11.23 -6.85
N THR A 18 2.60 12.08 -6.08
CA THR A 18 3.08 12.54 -4.76
C THR A 18 1.97 12.29 -3.74
N GLY A 19 2.30 11.51 -2.72
CA GLY A 19 1.47 11.35 -1.52
C GLY A 19 1.95 12.27 -0.39
N SER A 20 1.34 12.13 0.78
CA SER A 20 1.67 12.95 1.95
C SER A 20 3.09 12.72 2.49
N PHE A 21 3.64 11.52 2.29
CA PHE A 21 4.92 11.11 2.90
C PHE A 21 5.98 10.71 1.87
N ALA A 22 5.63 10.60 0.59
CA ALA A 22 6.52 10.10 -0.43
C ALA A 22 6.17 10.63 -1.82
N THR A 23 7.15 10.66 -2.71
CA THR A 23 6.94 10.85 -4.14
C THR A 23 7.34 9.58 -4.88
N VAL A 24 6.47 9.09 -5.76
CA VAL A 24 6.70 7.87 -6.52
C VAL A 24 7.06 8.23 -7.96
N TRP A 25 8.10 7.58 -8.47
CA TRP A 25 8.65 7.77 -9.81
C TRP A 25 8.64 6.46 -10.58
N ASN A 26 8.50 6.54 -11.90
CA ASN A 26 8.75 5.44 -12.81
C ASN A 26 10.24 5.40 -13.15
N ALA A 27 10.85 4.23 -13.10
CA ALA A 27 12.25 4.03 -13.51
C ALA A 27 12.43 2.75 -14.32
N ILE A 28 13.54 2.68 -15.04
CA ILE A 28 14.01 1.47 -15.70
C ILE A 28 15.19 0.94 -14.88
N ASP A 29 15.10 -0.29 -14.41
CA ASP A 29 16.25 -1.04 -13.91
C ASP A 29 17.09 -1.50 -15.11
N LEU A 30 18.28 -0.91 -15.26
CA LEU A 30 19.16 -1.15 -16.40
C LEU A 30 19.81 -2.54 -16.39
N GLU A 31 19.87 -3.22 -15.24
CA GLU A 31 20.41 -4.58 -15.18
C GLU A 31 19.38 -5.61 -15.67
N THR A 32 18.13 -5.44 -15.27
CA THR A 32 17.04 -6.38 -15.60
C THR A 32 16.20 -5.95 -16.80
N ASN A 33 16.46 -4.73 -17.32
CA ASN A 33 15.69 -4.06 -18.36
C ASN A 33 14.18 -4.04 -18.08
N SER A 34 13.81 -3.93 -16.81
CA SER A 34 12.42 -3.96 -16.33
C SER A 34 12.01 -2.61 -15.77
N THR A 35 10.75 -2.24 -15.94
CA THR A 35 10.21 -1.01 -15.37
C THR A 35 9.82 -1.21 -13.91
N VAL A 36 10.22 -0.29 -13.04
CA VAL A 36 10.02 -0.33 -11.59
C VAL A 36 9.43 0.98 -11.08
N ALA A 37 8.83 0.94 -9.89
CA ALA A 37 8.40 2.12 -9.16
C ALA A 37 9.42 2.49 -8.08
N VAL A 38 9.88 3.74 -8.05
CA VAL A 38 10.82 4.26 -7.03
C VAL A 38 10.06 5.20 -6.11
N LYS A 39 9.78 4.75 -4.88
CA LYS A 39 9.15 5.55 -3.82
C LYS A 39 10.27 6.26 -3.05
N VAL A 40 10.31 7.59 -3.19
CA VAL A 40 11.27 8.48 -2.54
C VAL A 40 10.64 9.08 -1.30
N ILE A 41 11.21 8.80 -0.13
CA ILE A 41 10.73 9.23 1.18
C ILE A 41 11.77 10.21 1.75
N PRO A 42 11.45 11.52 1.88
CA PRO A 42 12.35 12.47 2.47
C PRO A 42 12.54 12.20 3.97
N HIS A 43 13.76 12.36 4.46
CA HIS A 43 14.06 12.37 5.89
C HIS A 43 13.51 13.63 6.53
N ASP A 44 12.66 13.49 7.55
CA ASP A 44 12.17 14.62 8.35
C ASP A 44 13.21 14.96 9.43
N PRO A 45 13.92 16.10 9.35
CA PRO A 45 14.92 16.47 10.35
C PRO A 45 14.32 16.66 11.75
N GLY A 46 13.03 17.01 11.84
CA GLY A 46 12.31 17.23 13.09
C GLY A 46 11.82 15.94 13.75
N ASN A 47 11.68 14.85 12.99
CA ASN A 47 11.16 13.56 13.48
C ASN A 47 11.97 12.37 12.97
N ARG A 48 13.28 12.57 12.80
CA ARG A 48 14.17 11.63 12.11
C ARG A 48 14.02 10.18 12.62
N THR A 49 14.05 9.99 13.93
CA THR A 49 13.91 8.67 14.56
C THR A 49 12.58 7.99 14.20
N VAL A 50 11.47 8.73 14.18
CA VAL A 50 10.15 8.19 13.84
C VAL A 50 10.06 7.83 12.35
N CYS A 51 10.69 8.62 11.48
CA CYS A 51 10.78 8.31 10.06
C CYS A 51 11.64 7.06 9.82
N GLU A 52 12.81 6.97 10.44
CA GLU A 52 13.70 5.81 10.35
C GLU A 52 13.02 4.53 10.86
N GLU A 53 12.33 4.58 12.01
CA GLU A 53 11.56 3.46 12.54
C GLU A 53 10.44 3.00 11.58
N ARG A 54 9.73 3.95 10.95
CA ARG A 54 8.69 3.62 9.97
C ARG A 54 9.26 2.92 8.74
N ILE A 55 10.38 3.42 8.23
CA ILE A 55 11.03 2.87 7.04
C ILE A 55 11.61 1.49 7.37
N ALA A 56 12.29 1.34 8.51
CA ALA A 56 12.78 0.05 8.98
C ALA A 56 11.65 -0.98 9.13
N ASN A 57 10.50 -0.57 9.68
CA ASN A 57 9.32 -1.42 9.78
C ASN A 57 8.72 -1.76 8.40
N GLU A 58 8.63 -0.80 7.47
CA GLU A 58 8.18 -1.06 6.09
C GLU A 58 9.11 -2.05 5.38
N LEU A 59 10.43 -1.91 5.51
CA LEU A 59 11.41 -2.84 4.98
C LEU A 59 11.25 -4.24 5.57
N HIS A 60 11.12 -4.34 6.90
CA HIS A 60 10.95 -5.61 7.60
C HIS A 60 9.69 -6.36 7.15
N ILE A 61 8.55 -5.66 7.11
CA ILE A 61 7.27 -6.22 6.67
C ILE A 61 7.37 -6.72 5.22
N ASN A 62 7.98 -5.93 4.33
CA ASN A 62 8.17 -6.35 2.94
C ASN A 62 9.08 -7.58 2.77
N GLN A 63 9.98 -7.86 3.72
CA GLN A 63 10.81 -9.07 3.70
C GLN A 63 10.05 -10.35 4.04
N VAL A 64 8.98 -10.27 4.82
CA VAL A 64 8.20 -11.46 5.25
C VAL A 64 6.93 -11.66 4.43
N VAL A 65 6.47 -10.61 3.75
CA VAL A 65 5.25 -10.64 2.93
C VAL A 65 5.56 -11.07 1.50
N HIS A 66 5.05 -12.25 1.13
CA HIS A 66 5.21 -12.81 -0.21
C HIS A 66 3.89 -13.39 -0.72
N HIS A 67 3.19 -12.62 -1.56
CA HIS A 67 1.92 -13.05 -2.13
C HIS A 67 1.69 -12.45 -3.52
N LYS A 68 1.13 -13.23 -4.44
CA LYS A 68 0.91 -12.81 -5.85
C LYS A 68 0.07 -11.55 -6.02
N HIS A 69 -0.78 -11.23 -5.05
CA HIS A 69 -1.65 -10.06 -5.03
C HIS A 69 -1.13 -8.95 -4.10
N ILE A 70 0.16 -8.96 -3.80
CA ILE A 70 0.88 -7.90 -3.11
C ILE A 70 2.04 -7.48 -4.01
N ALA A 71 2.30 -6.18 -4.12
CA ALA A 71 3.46 -5.69 -4.85
C ALA A 71 4.73 -5.94 -4.05
N ASN A 72 5.76 -6.48 -4.70
CA ASN A 72 7.01 -6.80 -4.02
C ASN A 72 7.91 -5.56 -3.91
N LEU A 73 8.56 -5.41 -2.75
CA LEU A 73 9.78 -4.62 -2.62
C LEU A 73 10.93 -5.41 -3.25
N LEU A 74 11.58 -4.81 -4.24
CA LEU A 74 12.68 -5.39 -4.99
C LEU A 74 14.04 -5.02 -4.38
N ASP A 75 14.17 -3.77 -3.93
CA ASP A 75 15.42 -3.24 -3.37
C ASP A 75 15.18 -1.98 -2.54
N HIS A 76 16.20 -1.56 -1.79
CA HIS A 76 16.18 -0.36 -0.96
C HIS A 76 17.55 0.33 -0.94
N TYR A 77 17.52 1.66 -1.03
CA TYR A 77 18.70 2.52 -0.91
C TYR A 77 18.41 3.73 -0.02
N GLU A 78 19.46 4.38 0.47
CA GLU A 78 19.34 5.54 1.34
C GLU A 78 20.52 6.50 1.10
N ASP A 79 20.26 7.80 1.18
CA ASP A 79 21.27 8.85 1.35
C ASP A 79 20.94 9.73 2.56
N ASP A 80 21.75 10.74 2.85
CA ASP A 80 21.55 11.64 3.99
C ASP A 80 20.15 12.32 4.03
N LYS A 81 19.48 12.43 2.88
CA LYS A 81 18.25 13.20 2.71
C LYS A 81 17.02 12.35 2.43
N ASN A 82 17.16 11.16 1.83
CA ASN A 82 16.03 10.35 1.40
C ASN A 82 16.30 8.85 1.52
N SER A 83 15.23 8.12 1.75
CA SER A 83 15.16 6.68 1.49
C SER A 83 14.46 6.41 0.15
N TYR A 84 14.90 5.36 -0.53
CA TYR A 84 14.46 4.94 -1.86
C TYR A 84 13.99 3.50 -1.78
N LEU A 85 12.68 3.27 -1.97
CA LEU A 85 12.11 1.92 -2.05
C LEU A 85 11.81 1.57 -3.51
N ILE A 86 12.45 0.51 -4.00
CA ILE A 86 12.28 0.01 -5.37
C ILE A 86 11.22 -1.07 -5.34
N ASN A 87 10.06 -0.81 -5.93
CA ASN A 87 8.91 -1.71 -5.93
C ASN A 87 8.56 -2.20 -7.34
N GLU A 88 7.89 -3.35 -7.40
CA GLU A 88 7.17 -3.80 -8.59
C GLU A 88 6.24 -2.71 -9.12
N LEU A 89 6.33 -2.40 -10.42
CA LEU A 89 5.47 -1.38 -11.03
C LEU A 89 4.05 -1.90 -11.28
N CYS A 90 3.06 -1.25 -10.69
CA CYS A 90 1.65 -1.42 -11.02
C CYS A 90 1.19 -0.30 -11.97
N CYS A 91 1.20 -0.55 -13.27
CA CYS A 91 1.05 0.50 -14.29
C CYS A 91 -0.39 0.71 -14.82
N LYS A 92 -1.36 -0.11 -14.44
CA LYS A 92 -2.75 -0.04 -14.95
C LYS A 92 -3.70 0.76 -14.04
N GLY A 93 -3.14 1.65 -13.23
CA GLY A 93 -3.92 2.48 -12.31
C GLY A 93 -4.44 1.72 -11.09
N THR A 94 -5.25 2.42 -10.31
CA THR A 94 -5.85 1.96 -9.07
C THR A 94 -7.26 1.40 -9.30
N LEU A 95 -7.79 0.67 -8.32
CA LEU A 95 -9.21 0.31 -8.28
C LEU A 95 -10.09 1.57 -8.18
N GLY A 96 -9.59 2.65 -7.58
CA GLY A 96 -10.26 3.95 -7.56
C GLY A 96 -10.43 4.54 -8.96
N ASP A 97 -9.37 4.52 -9.77
CA ASP A 97 -9.40 4.99 -11.15
C ASP A 97 -10.43 4.20 -11.97
N LEU A 98 -10.49 2.88 -11.78
CA LEU A 98 -11.47 2.01 -12.44
C LEU A 98 -12.92 2.37 -12.04
N VAL A 99 -13.16 2.68 -10.77
CA VAL A 99 -14.48 3.12 -10.29
C VAL A 99 -14.85 4.47 -10.92
N LEU A 100 -13.90 5.41 -11.00
CA LEU A 100 -14.12 6.71 -11.62
C LEU A 100 -14.40 6.62 -13.11
N GLU A 101 -13.69 5.74 -13.82
CA GLU A 101 -13.85 5.53 -15.26
C GLU A 101 -15.21 4.89 -15.60
N LEU A 102 -15.60 3.85 -14.86
CA LEU A 102 -16.82 3.09 -15.16
C LEU A 102 -18.08 3.67 -14.49
N GLY A 103 -17.93 4.51 -13.47
CA GLY A 103 -19.00 4.98 -12.58
C GLY A 103 -19.52 3.87 -11.65
N MET A 104 -19.90 2.72 -12.21
CA MET A 104 -20.28 1.52 -11.47
C MET A 104 -19.59 0.29 -12.05
N ILE A 105 -18.88 -0.44 -11.18
CA ILE A 105 -18.32 -1.75 -11.54
C ILE A 105 -19.44 -2.79 -11.44
N PRO A 106 -19.65 -3.63 -12.47
CA PRO A 106 -20.61 -4.73 -12.40
C PRO A 106 -20.34 -5.62 -11.18
N GLU A 107 -21.38 -5.98 -10.44
CA GLU A 107 -21.26 -6.71 -9.17
C GLU A 107 -20.41 -7.99 -9.30
N ASN A 108 -20.55 -8.70 -10.42
CA ASN A 108 -19.77 -9.91 -10.69
C ASN A 108 -18.26 -9.66 -10.77
N GLU A 109 -17.83 -8.54 -11.36
CA GLU A 109 -16.42 -8.17 -11.41
C GLU A 109 -15.93 -7.63 -10.07
N LEU A 110 -16.75 -6.81 -9.42
CA LEU A 110 -16.45 -6.28 -8.09
C LEU A 110 -16.23 -7.43 -7.09
N ARG A 111 -17.12 -8.43 -7.09
CA ARG A 111 -17.01 -9.65 -6.26
C ARG A 111 -15.68 -10.36 -6.48
N LYS A 112 -15.18 -10.45 -7.72
CA LYS A 112 -13.87 -11.08 -8.01
C LYS A 112 -12.72 -10.29 -7.40
N TYR A 113 -12.77 -8.96 -7.39
CA TYR A 113 -11.76 -8.14 -6.72
C TYR A 113 -11.81 -8.31 -5.20
N PHE A 114 -13.01 -8.24 -4.60
CA PHE A 114 -13.20 -8.43 -3.16
C PHE A 114 -12.70 -9.80 -2.68
N ILE A 115 -12.99 -10.89 -3.40
CA ILE A 115 -12.49 -12.22 -3.04
C ILE A 115 -10.96 -12.25 -3.02
N LYS A 116 -10.29 -11.58 -3.98
CA LYS A 116 -8.82 -11.50 -4.00
C LYS A 116 -8.29 -10.70 -2.82
N ILE A 117 -8.89 -9.55 -2.53
CA ILE A 117 -8.52 -8.70 -1.38
C ILE A 117 -8.70 -9.47 -0.07
N LEU A 118 -9.84 -10.14 0.13
CA LEU A 118 -10.08 -10.94 1.33
C LEU A 118 -9.07 -12.08 1.49
N LYS A 119 -8.65 -12.71 0.39
CA LYS A 119 -7.57 -13.72 0.42
C LYS A 119 -6.22 -13.12 0.82
N VAL A 120 -5.90 -11.92 0.32
CA VAL A 120 -4.69 -11.18 0.74
C VAL A 120 -4.74 -10.87 2.23
N LEU A 121 -5.87 -10.36 2.72
CA LEU A 121 -6.02 -10.01 4.15
C LEU A 121 -5.97 -11.24 5.04
N LYS A 122 -6.57 -12.35 4.60
CA LYS A 122 -6.46 -13.62 5.30
C LYS A 122 -4.99 -14.05 5.44
N TYR A 123 -4.25 -14.05 4.33
CA TYR A 123 -2.82 -14.34 4.34
C TYR A 123 -2.05 -13.42 5.31
N LEU A 124 -2.26 -12.10 5.20
CA LEU A 124 -1.59 -11.13 6.06
C LEU A 124 -1.86 -11.38 7.55
N HIS A 125 -3.12 -11.56 7.94
CA HIS A 125 -3.48 -11.70 9.35
C HIS A 125 -3.16 -13.09 9.94
N GLU A 126 -3.44 -14.16 9.19
CA GLU A 126 -3.37 -15.52 9.73
C GLU A 126 -2.00 -16.16 9.55
N GLU A 127 -1.30 -15.87 8.44
CA GLU A 127 -0.07 -16.59 8.10
C GLU A 127 1.20 -15.81 8.50
N VAL A 128 1.15 -14.47 8.43
CA VAL A 128 2.32 -13.61 8.70
C VAL A 128 2.07 -12.55 9.78
N HIS A 129 0.90 -12.56 10.41
CA HIS A 129 0.55 -11.70 11.55
C HIS A 129 0.73 -10.19 11.31
N ILE A 130 0.42 -9.72 10.11
CA ILE A 130 0.54 -8.32 9.71
C ILE A 130 -0.83 -7.67 9.52
N ILE A 131 -1.05 -6.52 10.16
CA ILE A 131 -2.21 -5.66 9.95
C ILE A 131 -1.80 -4.49 9.04
N HIS A 132 -2.46 -4.36 7.88
CA HIS A 132 -2.11 -3.35 6.88
C HIS A 132 -2.38 -1.89 7.31
N ARG A 133 -3.50 -1.66 7.99
CA ARG A 133 -4.00 -0.37 8.51
C ARG A 133 -4.32 0.75 7.49
N ASP A 134 -3.98 0.60 6.20
CA ASP A 134 -4.38 1.58 5.15
C ASP A 134 -5.01 0.91 3.91
N ILE A 135 -6.03 0.07 4.11
CA ILE A 135 -6.73 -0.58 3.00
C ILE A 135 -7.74 0.40 2.41
N LYS A 136 -7.49 0.82 1.16
CA LYS A 136 -8.36 1.70 0.38
C LYS A 136 -8.21 1.41 -1.11
N ILE A 137 -9.17 1.85 -1.91
CA ILE A 137 -9.17 1.63 -3.37
C ILE A 137 -7.95 2.25 -4.07
N ASP A 138 -7.36 3.30 -3.48
CA ASP A 138 -6.14 3.94 -3.99
C ASP A 138 -4.88 3.08 -3.76
N ASN A 139 -4.88 2.20 -2.75
CA ASN A 139 -3.78 1.28 -2.45
C ASN A 139 -3.98 -0.10 -3.09
N ILE A 140 -4.99 -0.24 -3.95
CA ILE A 140 -5.25 -1.47 -4.71
C ILE A 140 -5.00 -1.13 -6.17
N MET A 141 -3.91 -1.64 -6.74
CA MET A 141 -3.48 -1.33 -8.09
C MET A 141 -3.52 -2.56 -9.01
N PHE A 142 -3.32 -2.30 -10.31
CA PHE A 142 -3.21 -3.34 -11.32
C PHE A 142 -1.85 -3.34 -11.99
N ASP A 143 -1.22 -4.51 -12.09
CA ASP A 143 0.02 -4.70 -12.83
C ASP A 143 -0.22 -4.73 -14.36
N ALA A 144 0.86 -4.85 -15.14
CA ALA A 144 0.78 -4.94 -16.60
C ALA A 144 -0.10 -6.11 -17.11
N LYS A 145 -0.22 -7.18 -16.33
CA LYS A 145 -1.03 -8.37 -16.62
C LYS A 145 -2.48 -8.26 -16.12
N ASN A 146 -2.89 -7.09 -15.62
CA ASN A 146 -4.21 -6.86 -15.01
C ASN A 146 -4.43 -7.67 -13.72
N THR A 147 -3.34 -8.02 -13.03
CA THR A 147 -3.39 -8.66 -11.71
C THR A 147 -3.57 -7.60 -10.65
N LEU A 148 -4.55 -7.81 -9.76
CA LEU A 148 -4.75 -6.96 -8.59
C LEU A 148 -3.57 -7.12 -7.63
N LYS A 149 -3.03 -5.99 -7.15
CA LYS A 149 -1.91 -5.89 -6.22
C LYS A 149 -2.27 -4.91 -5.11
N LEU A 150 -2.15 -5.34 -3.86
CA LEU A 150 -2.12 -4.44 -2.71
C LEU A 150 -0.74 -3.81 -2.62
N ILE A 151 -0.70 -2.50 -2.38
CA ILE A 151 0.53 -1.71 -2.25
C ILE A 151 0.57 -0.98 -0.90
N ASP A 152 1.75 -0.47 -0.56
CA ASP A 152 2.02 0.48 0.53
C ASP A 152 1.83 -0.06 1.96
N PHE A 153 2.91 -0.62 2.50
CA PHE A 153 2.97 -1.13 3.87
C PHE A 153 3.51 -0.10 4.88
N GLY A 154 3.64 1.18 4.50
CA GLY A 154 4.22 2.22 5.37
C GLY A 154 3.45 2.47 6.67
N LEU A 155 2.18 2.04 6.74
CA LEU A 155 1.37 2.05 7.96
C LEU A 155 1.15 0.66 8.53
N SER A 156 1.74 -0.41 8.01
CA SER A 156 1.50 -1.76 8.51
C SER A 156 2.22 -2.02 9.83
N ILE A 157 1.74 -3.01 10.60
CA ILE A 157 2.39 -3.48 11.84
C ILE A 157 2.26 -4.99 11.97
N GLU A 158 3.16 -5.58 12.74
CA GLU A 158 2.94 -6.91 13.29
C GLU A 158 1.95 -6.88 14.46
N HIS A 159 1.14 -7.92 14.55
CA HIS A 159 0.20 -8.12 15.65
C HIS A 159 -0.08 -9.61 15.83
N TYR A 160 0.37 -10.14 16.96
CA TYR A 160 0.28 -11.55 17.29
C TYR A 160 -0.88 -11.83 18.27
N PRO A 161 -1.40 -13.07 18.30
CA PRO A 161 -2.39 -13.46 19.29
C PRO A 161 -1.91 -13.20 20.73
N GLY A 162 -2.65 -12.38 21.47
CA GLY A 162 -2.32 -12.00 22.85
C GLY A 162 -1.74 -10.59 23.00
N ASP A 163 -1.39 -9.92 21.89
CA ASP A 163 -1.00 -8.52 21.91
C ASP A 163 -2.17 -7.62 22.36
N PRO A 164 -1.89 -6.51 23.04
CA PRO A 164 -2.92 -5.54 23.40
C PRO A 164 -3.58 -4.96 22.16
N GLY A 165 -4.86 -4.61 22.28
CA GLY A 165 -5.61 -3.95 21.21
C GLY A 165 -4.93 -2.65 20.76
N LEU A 166 -5.03 -2.35 19.46
CA LEU A 166 -4.43 -1.16 18.88
C LEU A 166 -5.14 0.10 19.37
N THR A 167 -4.42 1.00 20.04
CA THR A 167 -4.96 2.25 20.61
C THR A 167 -4.66 3.49 19.77
N LYS A 168 -3.80 3.38 18.74
CA LYS A 168 -3.35 4.50 17.91
C LYS A 168 -4.25 4.64 16.67
N CYS A 169 -4.91 5.79 16.52
CA CYS A 169 -5.61 6.14 15.28
C CYS A 169 -4.61 6.22 14.10
N CYS A 170 -4.83 5.37 13.08
CA CYS A 170 -4.01 5.29 11.86
C CYS A 170 -4.93 5.08 10.65
N GLY A 171 -4.46 5.44 9.45
CA GLY A 171 -5.18 5.25 8.19
C GLY A 171 -5.68 6.57 7.58
N SER A 172 -6.17 6.46 6.33
CA SER A 172 -6.69 7.61 5.57
C SER A 172 -8.09 8.02 6.04
N PRO A 173 -8.42 9.32 6.20
CA PRO A 173 -9.78 9.77 6.58
C PRO A 173 -10.87 9.35 5.59
N SER A 174 -10.51 9.08 4.34
CA SER A 174 -11.39 8.71 3.23
C SER A 174 -11.81 7.23 3.23
N MET A 175 -11.87 6.54 4.38
CA MET A 175 -12.31 5.14 4.50
C MET A 175 -13.80 4.94 4.17
N TYR A 176 -14.25 5.31 2.96
CA TYR A 176 -15.54 4.93 2.39
C TYR A 176 -15.61 3.43 2.04
N PHE A 177 -14.50 2.69 2.15
CA PHE A 177 -14.48 1.24 2.02
C PHE A 177 -15.20 0.53 3.19
N SER A 178 -15.22 1.15 4.38
CA SER A 178 -15.89 0.61 5.57
C SER A 178 -17.43 0.61 5.42
N LEU A 179 -18.00 1.69 4.89
CA LEU A 179 -19.45 1.85 4.73
C LEU A 179 -20.04 0.90 3.67
N PHE A 180 -19.31 0.64 2.57
CA PHE A 180 -19.72 -0.35 1.58
C PHE A 180 -19.61 -1.79 2.11
N PHE A 181 -18.60 -2.10 2.93
CA PHE A 181 -18.45 -3.42 3.58
C PHE A 181 -19.61 -3.73 4.54
N TYR A 182 -20.06 -2.74 5.31
CA TYR A 182 -21.12 -2.93 6.29
C TYR A 182 -22.49 -3.19 5.62
N HIS A 183 -22.82 -2.46 4.54
CA HIS A 183 -24.14 -2.56 3.91
C HIS A 183 -24.30 -3.79 3.01
N PHE A 184 -23.22 -4.32 2.41
CA PHE A 184 -23.30 -5.45 1.48
C PHE A 184 -23.13 -6.83 2.15
N PHE A 185 -22.39 -6.92 3.26
CA PHE A 185 -22.15 -8.19 3.95
C PHE A 185 -22.94 -8.39 5.25
N PHE A 186 -23.56 -7.34 5.80
CA PHE A 186 -24.44 -7.42 6.97
C PHE A 186 -25.83 -6.83 6.65
N PRO A 187 -26.71 -7.57 5.94
CA PRO A 187 -28.10 -7.17 5.84
C PRO A 187 -28.75 -7.34 7.21
N SER A 188 -28.99 -6.22 7.89
CA SER A 188 -29.92 -6.04 9.01
C SER A 188 -29.70 -6.93 10.24
N GLY A 189 -29.00 -6.40 11.27
CA GLY A 189 -29.02 -7.05 12.59
C GLY A 189 -28.28 -6.35 13.74
N TYR A 190 -27.27 -5.53 13.48
CA TYR A 190 -26.52 -4.85 14.54
C TYR A 190 -26.49 -3.34 14.29
N LEU A 191 -27.51 -2.67 14.83
CA LEU A 191 -27.44 -1.26 15.17
C LEU A 191 -26.44 -1.13 16.34
N LEU A 192 -25.22 -0.68 16.06
CA LEU A 192 -24.43 0.00 17.08
C LEU A 192 -24.68 1.49 16.90
N ASP A 193 -25.19 2.09 17.98
CA ASP A 193 -25.56 3.49 18.11
C ASP A 193 -24.51 4.41 17.48
N SER A 194 -24.94 5.17 16.48
CA SER A 194 -24.16 6.14 15.70
C SER A 194 -23.85 7.43 16.48
N ASN A 195 -23.65 7.35 17.80
CA ASN A 195 -23.56 8.53 18.66
C ASN A 195 -22.16 8.88 19.18
N HIS A 196 -21.09 8.19 18.77
CA HIS A 196 -19.72 8.53 19.24
C HIS A 196 -18.71 8.63 18.09
N PHE A 197 -18.99 9.53 17.14
CA PHE A 197 -17.95 10.11 16.28
C PHE A 197 -18.21 11.62 16.13
N PHE A 198 -17.80 12.38 17.14
CA PHE A 198 -17.43 13.80 17.05
C PHE A 198 -16.21 14.01 17.95
#